data_AF-A0A117MWE5-F1
#
_entry.id   AF-A0A117MWE5-F1
#
_cell.length_a   1.000
_cell.length_b   1.000
_cell.length_c   1.000
_cell.angle_alpha   90.00
_cell.angle_beta   90.00
_cell.angle_gamma   90.00
#
_symmetry.space_group_name_H-M   'P 1'
#
loop_
_entity.id
_entity.type
_entity.pdbx_description
1 polymer ?
#
loop_
_entity_poly.entity_id
_entity_poly.type
_entity_poly.pdbx_seq_one_letter_code
_entity_poly.pdbx_strand_id
1 'polypeptide(L)'
;MIRKKETVLYPTSLAMISEEEFEDMKSGDREIGFNSGDTKSSKLDVAMGKMTLEQINLVFKHLPVDITYVDENEIVKFYSDTAHRIFPRSKNVIGRDVKNCHPRKSVHIVEEIIEKFRSDKQDFAEFWINKPGLFIYISYSAVKDENGKFKRFN
;
A
#
# COMPACT_ATOMS: atom_id res chain seq x y z
N MET A 1 14.72 20.87 24.62
CA MET A 1 13.36 20.60 25.13
C MET A 1 13.13 19.10 25.40
N ILE A 2 13.54 18.21 24.50
CA ILE A 2 13.37 16.74 24.62
C ILE A 2 14.12 16.14 25.82
N ARG A 3 15.40 16.49 26.03
CA ARG A 3 16.21 15.95 27.15
C ARG A 3 15.56 16.15 28.52
N LYS A 4 14.95 17.31 28.78
CA LYS A 4 14.24 17.58 30.05
C LYS A 4 12.99 16.71 30.21
N LYS A 5 12.31 16.34 29.11
CA LYS A 5 11.15 15.43 29.18
C LYS A 5 11.61 14.03 29.59
N GLU A 6 12.64 13.52 28.95
CA GLU A 6 13.13 12.15 29.17
C GLU A 6 13.81 11.96 30.53
N THR A 7 14.58 12.96 31.00
CA THR A 7 15.36 12.81 32.23
C THR A 7 14.66 13.36 33.48
N VAL A 8 13.57 14.12 33.33
CA VAL A 8 12.87 14.74 34.46
C VAL A 8 11.38 14.46 34.40
N LEU A 9 10.70 14.88 33.33
CA LEU A 9 9.23 14.81 33.28
C LEU A 9 8.71 13.37 33.30
N TYR A 10 9.15 12.50 32.40
CA TYR A 10 8.61 11.14 32.30
C TYR A 10 8.89 10.28 33.54
N PRO A 11 10.09 10.28 34.13
CA PRO A 11 10.33 9.55 35.38
C PRO A 11 9.47 10.06 36.54
N THR A 12 9.30 11.38 36.67
CA THR A 12 8.43 11.96 37.70
C THR A 12 6.96 11.61 37.45
N SER A 13 6.48 11.72 36.20
CA SER A 13 5.11 11.32 35.85
C SER A 13 4.85 9.85 36.14
N LEU A 14 5.79 8.96 35.82
CA LEU A 14 5.66 7.52 36.08
C LEU A 14 5.59 7.20 37.58
N ALA A 15 6.25 8.00 38.42
CA ALA A 15 6.22 7.83 39.87
C ALA A 15 4.96 8.43 40.53
N MET A 16 4.28 9.35 39.85
CA MET A 16 3.21 10.17 40.43
C MET A 16 1.82 9.85 39.88
N ILE A 17 1.73 9.26 38.70
CA ILE A 17 0.46 8.94 38.02
C ILE A 17 0.16 7.46 38.22
N SER A 18 -1.04 7.17 38.73
CA SER A 18 -1.53 5.79 38.85
C SER A 18 -1.97 5.19 37.52
N GLU A 19 -2.09 3.87 37.44
CA GLU A 19 -2.57 3.20 36.22
C GLU A 19 -4.00 3.63 35.83
N GLU A 20 -4.87 3.87 36.81
CA GLU A 20 -6.25 4.34 36.58
C GLU A 20 -6.28 5.74 35.97
N GLU A 21 -5.52 6.68 36.54
CA GLU A 21 -5.38 8.03 35.98
C GLU A 21 -4.77 8.01 34.58
N PHE A 22 -3.83 7.09 34.33
CA PHE A 22 -3.21 6.93 33.01
C PHE A 22 -4.21 6.43 31.96
N GLU A 23 -5.11 5.50 32.31
CA GLU A 23 -6.18 5.05 31.42
C GLU A 23 -7.20 6.16 31.12
N ASP A 24 -7.58 6.94 32.13
CA ASP A 24 -8.50 8.07 31.96
C ASP A 24 -7.92 9.14 31.01
N MET A 25 -6.61 9.40 31.10
CA MET A 25 -5.91 10.33 30.20
C MET A 25 -5.97 9.91 28.72
N LYS A 26 -6.04 8.61 28.40
CA LYS A 26 -6.14 8.13 27.01
C LYS A 26 -7.40 8.61 26.29
N SER A 27 -8.47 8.88 27.04
CA SER A 27 -9.71 9.41 26.46
C SER A 27 -9.50 10.82 25.88
N GLY A 28 -8.77 11.68 26.62
CA GLY A 28 -8.41 13.03 26.19
C GLY A 28 -7.38 13.03 25.04
N ASP A 29 -6.42 12.10 25.05
CA ASP A 29 -5.43 11.97 23.97
C ASP A 29 -6.07 11.69 22.60
N ARG A 30 -7.20 10.97 22.58
CA ARG A 30 -7.96 10.70 21.36
C ARG A 30 -8.66 11.94 20.80
N GLU A 31 -9.00 12.90 21.65
CA GLU A 31 -9.66 14.15 21.26
C GLU A 31 -8.67 15.15 20.63
N ILE A 32 -7.44 15.20 21.16
CA ILE A 32 -6.37 16.12 20.71
C ILE A 32 -5.53 15.54 19.56
N GLY A 33 -5.51 14.22 19.39
CA GLY A 33 -4.73 13.52 18.38
C GLY A 33 -3.23 13.42 18.73
N PHE A 34 -2.57 12.42 18.15
CA PHE A 34 -1.13 12.20 18.36
C PHE A 34 -0.31 12.87 17.26
N ASN A 35 0.70 13.66 17.65
CA ASN A 35 1.79 14.01 16.75
C ASN A 35 2.67 12.78 16.53
N SER A 36 2.26 11.88 15.65
CA SER A 36 3.15 10.89 15.06
C SER A 36 4.19 11.67 14.25
N GLY A 37 5.42 11.79 14.77
CA GLY A 37 6.49 12.57 14.14
C GLY A 37 6.59 12.30 12.64
N ASP A 38 6.82 13.35 11.87
CA ASP A 38 6.84 13.38 10.40
C ASP A 38 7.26 12.04 9.76
N THR A 39 6.27 11.24 9.36
CA THR A 39 6.48 9.97 8.64
C THR A 39 7.16 10.16 7.29
N LYS A 40 7.25 11.41 6.81
CA LYS A 40 7.99 11.76 5.59
C LYS A 40 9.50 11.57 5.72
N SER A 41 10.09 11.77 6.92
CA SER A 41 11.54 11.61 7.13
C SER A 41 11.93 10.32 7.83
N SER A 42 10.98 9.59 8.43
CA SER A 42 11.28 8.29 9.05
C SER A 42 11.64 7.26 7.97
N LYS A 43 12.77 6.58 8.16
CA LYS A 43 13.15 5.46 7.30
C LYS A 43 12.33 4.22 7.69
N LEU A 44 11.71 3.60 6.71
CA LEU A 44 11.04 2.32 6.78
C LEU A 44 12.04 1.22 6.42
N ASP A 45 11.96 0.09 7.12
CA ASP A 45 12.68 -1.12 6.72
C ASP A 45 12.02 -1.70 5.46
N VAL A 46 12.82 -1.96 4.43
CA VAL A 46 12.44 -2.70 3.23
C VAL A 46 13.29 -3.97 3.16
N ALA A 47 12.89 -4.95 2.33
CA ALA A 47 13.50 -6.28 2.31
C ALA A 47 15.05 -6.27 2.32
N MET A 48 15.66 -5.36 1.57
CA MET A 48 17.12 -5.20 1.47
C MET A 48 17.54 -3.74 1.67
N GLY A 49 17.14 -3.11 2.79
CA GLY A 49 17.64 -1.78 3.15
C GLY A 49 16.67 -0.94 3.98
N LYS A 50 16.89 0.37 3.98
CA LYS A 50 16.02 1.35 4.65
C LYS A 50 15.78 2.55 3.75
N MET A 51 14.52 2.95 3.58
CA MET A 51 14.12 4.03 2.69
C MET A 51 13.04 4.89 3.35
N THR A 52 13.00 6.19 3.03
CA THR A 52 11.83 7.00 3.40
C THR A 52 10.65 6.68 2.48
N LEU A 53 9.42 6.98 2.91
CA LEU A 53 8.23 6.82 2.07
C LEU A 53 8.33 7.64 0.77
N GLU A 54 8.96 8.82 0.82
CA GLU A 54 9.23 9.64 -0.37
C GLU A 54 10.12 8.91 -1.37
N GLN A 55 11.22 8.30 -0.91
CA GLN A 55 12.13 7.54 -1.78
C GLN A 55 11.42 6.33 -2.42
N ILE A 56 10.59 5.62 -1.66
CA ILE A 56 9.79 4.50 -2.18
C ILE A 56 8.86 4.97 -3.31
N ASN A 57 8.13 6.07 -3.10
CA ASN A 57 7.25 6.65 -4.11
C ASN A 57 8.03 7.13 -5.35
N LEU A 58 9.21 7.71 -5.16
CA LEU A 58 10.08 8.13 -6.27
C LEU A 58 10.55 6.94 -7.12
N VAL A 59 10.92 5.83 -6.50
CA VAL A 59 11.29 4.60 -7.23
C VAL A 59 10.13 4.16 -8.12
N PHE A 60 8.93 4.00 -7.57
CA PHE A 60 7.76 3.59 -8.35
C PHE A 60 7.41 4.56 -9.48
N LYS A 61 7.63 5.86 -9.30
CA LYS A 61 7.36 6.88 -10.31
C LYS A 61 8.33 6.85 -11.50
N HIS A 62 9.54 6.34 -11.29
CA HIS A 62 10.61 6.30 -12.31
C HIS A 62 10.84 4.92 -12.91
N LEU A 63 10.13 3.89 -12.45
CA LEU A 63 10.13 2.60 -13.13
C LEU A 63 9.59 2.77 -14.56
N PRO A 64 10.16 2.09 -15.57
CA PRO A 64 9.70 2.15 -16.96
C PRO A 64 8.44 1.30 -17.20
N VAL A 65 7.68 1.01 -16.13
CA VAL A 65 6.49 0.18 -16.13
C VAL A 65 5.44 0.77 -15.19
N ASP A 66 4.18 0.57 -15.55
CA ASP A 66 3.05 0.89 -14.68
C ASP A 66 2.73 -0.29 -13.76
N ILE A 67 2.60 -0.02 -12.47
CA ILE A 67 2.25 -1.01 -11.45
C ILE A 67 0.89 -0.63 -10.86
N THR A 68 0.07 -1.63 -10.54
CA THR A 68 -1.18 -1.45 -9.77
C THR A 68 -1.27 -2.59 -8.76
N TYR A 69 -1.44 -2.30 -7.48
CA TYR A 69 -1.59 -3.33 -6.46
C TYR A 69 -3.03 -3.36 -5.93
N VAL A 70 -3.58 -4.58 -5.87
CA VAL A 70 -4.90 -4.91 -5.33
C VAL A 70 -4.70 -5.77 -4.09
N ASP A 71 -5.39 -5.46 -2.99
CA ASP A 71 -5.24 -6.14 -1.69
C ASP A 71 -6.15 -7.35 -1.51
N GLU A 72 -6.11 -7.91 -0.28
CA GLU A 72 -6.91 -9.07 0.10
C GLU A 72 -8.42 -8.89 -0.08
N ASN A 73 -8.91 -7.66 -0.13
CA ASN A 73 -10.33 -7.39 -0.22
C ASN A 73 -10.76 -7.06 -1.66
N GLU A 74 -9.90 -7.37 -2.64
CA GLU A 74 -10.08 -7.01 -4.05
C GLU A 74 -10.10 -5.49 -4.25
N ILE A 75 -9.54 -4.73 -3.30
CA ILE A 75 -9.53 -3.28 -3.31
C ILE A 75 -8.21 -2.77 -3.88
N VAL A 76 -8.29 -1.85 -4.84
CA VAL A 76 -7.11 -1.15 -5.37
C VAL A 76 -6.50 -0.28 -4.27
N LYS A 77 -5.25 -0.59 -3.87
CA LYS A 77 -4.52 0.18 -2.83
C LYS A 77 -3.48 1.12 -3.40
N PHE A 78 -2.95 0.80 -4.56
CA PHE A 78 -1.83 1.53 -5.12
C PHE A 78 -1.82 1.45 -6.64
N TYR A 79 -1.36 2.52 -7.28
CA TYR A 79 -0.89 2.50 -8.66
C TYR A 79 0.28 3.47 -8.80
N SER A 80 1.24 3.17 -9.69
CA SER A 80 2.27 4.14 -10.05
C SER A 80 1.66 5.23 -10.94
N ASP A 81 1.66 6.46 -10.42
CA ASP A 81 1.16 7.65 -11.13
C ASP A 81 2.27 8.24 -12.00
N THR A 82 2.52 7.56 -13.13
CA THR A 82 3.56 7.93 -14.10
C THR A 82 2.98 8.75 -15.25
N ALA A 83 3.79 9.64 -15.83
CA ALA A 83 3.37 10.44 -16.99
C ALA A 83 3.27 9.60 -18.28
N HIS A 84 3.99 8.47 -18.35
CA HIS A 84 4.01 7.58 -19.51
C HIS A 84 2.93 6.49 -19.46
N ARG A 85 2.02 6.57 -18.48
CA ARG A 85 1.03 5.53 -18.22
C ARG A 85 0.10 5.30 -19.41
N ILE A 86 0.00 4.04 -19.84
CA ILE A 86 -0.80 3.68 -21.02
C ILE A 86 -2.31 3.68 -20.71
N PHE A 87 -2.68 3.30 -19.48
CA PHE A 87 -4.06 3.28 -19.00
C PHE A 87 -4.26 4.31 -17.87
N PRO A 88 -4.70 5.54 -18.19
CA PRO A 88 -4.92 6.58 -17.19
C PRO A 88 -5.87 6.11 -16.08
N ARG A 89 -5.57 6.51 -14.84
CA ARG A 89 -6.41 6.20 -13.67
C ARG A 89 -6.81 7.50 -12.98
N SER A 90 -8.07 7.59 -12.55
CA SER A 90 -8.49 8.67 -11.64
C SER A 90 -8.03 8.35 -10.22
N LYS A 91 -7.71 9.38 -9.41
CA LYS A 91 -7.43 9.21 -7.98
C LYS A 91 -8.51 8.42 -7.22
N ASN A 92 -9.77 8.55 -7.65
CA ASN A 92 -10.93 7.83 -7.11
C ASN A 92 -10.88 6.31 -7.33
N VAL A 93 -9.87 5.77 -8.04
CA VAL A 93 -9.70 4.32 -8.18
C VAL A 93 -9.22 3.69 -6.87
N ILE A 94 -8.48 4.43 -6.06
CA ILE A 94 -8.01 3.95 -4.76
C ILE A 94 -9.23 3.70 -3.87
N GLY A 95 -9.28 2.52 -3.23
CA GLY A 95 -10.41 2.13 -2.38
C GLY A 95 -11.58 1.49 -3.15
N ARG A 96 -11.51 1.38 -4.48
CA ARG A 96 -12.53 0.68 -5.26
C ARG A 96 -12.19 -0.78 -5.45
N ASP A 97 -13.23 -1.60 -5.46
CA ASP A 97 -13.18 -2.99 -5.91
C ASP A 97 -12.70 -3.05 -7.36
N VAL A 98 -11.72 -3.92 -7.62
CA VAL A 98 -11.04 -4.06 -8.90
C VAL A 98 -12.03 -4.34 -10.04
N LYS A 99 -13.08 -5.15 -9.83
CA LYS A 99 -14.04 -5.48 -10.90
C LYS A 99 -14.79 -4.24 -11.41
N ASN A 100 -14.99 -3.26 -10.54
CA ASN A 100 -15.65 -2.00 -10.85
C ASN A 100 -14.74 -1.02 -11.63
N CYS A 101 -13.47 -1.38 -11.82
CA CYS A 101 -12.49 -0.61 -12.58
C CYS A 101 -12.35 -1.07 -14.04
N HIS A 102 -13.10 -2.10 -14.45
CA HIS A 102 -13.07 -2.68 -15.79
C HIS A 102 -14.43 -2.59 -16.50
N PRO A 103 -14.44 -2.42 -17.83
CA PRO A 103 -15.67 -2.55 -18.63
C PRO A 103 -16.29 -3.94 -18.53
N ARG A 104 -17.62 -4.05 -18.62
CA ARG A 104 -18.36 -5.32 -18.58
C ARG A 104 -17.84 -6.38 -19.56
N LYS A 105 -17.38 -5.94 -20.73
CA LYS A 105 -16.84 -6.83 -21.77
C LYS A 105 -15.52 -7.52 -21.41
N SER A 106 -14.81 -7.06 -20.38
CA SER A 106 -13.47 -7.56 -20.01
C SER A 106 -13.34 -7.93 -18.53
N VAL A 107 -14.35 -7.63 -17.71
CA VAL A 107 -14.30 -7.89 -16.26
C VAL A 107 -14.18 -9.40 -15.95
N HIS A 108 -14.86 -10.25 -16.72
CA HIS A 108 -14.82 -11.70 -16.56
C HIS A 108 -13.41 -12.29 -16.73
N ILE A 109 -12.57 -11.68 -17.58
CA ILE A 109 -11.16 -12.09 -17.77
C ILE A 109 -10.36 -11.84 -16.48
N VAL A 110 -10.60 -10.68 -15.86
CA VAL A 110 -9.94 -10.31 -14.60
C VAL A 110 -10.41 -11.23 -13.46
N GLU A 111 -11.71 -11.50 -13.38
CA GLU A 111 -12.29 -12.41 -12.39
C GLU A 111 -11.74 -13.84 -12.54
N GLU A 112 -11.58 -14.33 -13.78
CA GLU A 112 -10.98 -15.64 -14.04
C GLU A 112 -9.51 -15.71 -13.58
N ILE A 113 -8.72 -14.67 -13.85
CA ILE A 113 -7.32 -14.59 -13.39
C ILE A 113 -7.26 -14.59 -11.86
N ILE A 114 -8.10 -13.79 -11.20
CA ILE A 114 -8.19 -13.71 -9.74
C ILE A 114 -8.51 -15.09 -9.16
N GLU A 115 -9.45 -15.82 -9.75
CA GLU A 115 -9.84 -17.14 -9.26
C GLU A 115 -8.74 -18.19 -9.44
N LYS A 116 -8.02 -18.15 -10.56
CA LYS A 116 -6.84 -19.02 -10.77
C LYS A 116 -5.72 -18.74 -9.78
N PHE A 117 -5.49 -17.47 -9.46
CA PHE A 117 -4.49 -17.07 -8.46
C PHE A 117 -4.92 -17.48 -7.04
N ARG A 118 -6.20 -17.28 -6.70
CA ARG A 118 -6.77 -17.67 -5.40
C ARG A 118 -6.70 -19.19 -5.15
N SER A 119 -6.89 -19.98 -6.20
CA SER A 119 -6.86 -21.44 -6.14
C SER A 119 -5.46 -22.06 -6.32
N ASP A 120 -4.40 -21.23 -6.31
CA ASP A 120 -3.01 -21.63 -6.57
C ASP A 120 -2.81 -22.41 -7.89
N LYS A 121 -3.74 -22.27 -8.85
CA LYS A 121 -3.65 -22.92 -10.16
C LYS A 121 -2.67 -22.20 -11.09
N GLN A 122 -2.43 -20.92 -10.84
CA GLN A 122 -1.58 -20.06 -11.65
C GLN A 122 -1.04 -18.93 -10.79
N ASP A 123 0.23 -18.56 -10.97
CA ASP A 123 0.86 -17.45 -10.23
C ASP A 123 1.18 -16.25 -11.13
N PHE A 124 0.95 -16.39 -12.43
CA PHE A 124 1.33 -15.41 -13.44
C PHE A 124 0.40 -15.49 -14.64
N ALA A 125 -0.14 -14.36 -15.10
CA ALA A 125 -0.96 -14.27 -16.30
C ALA A 125 -0.51 -13.08 -17.15
N GLU A 126 -0.35 -13.29 -18.46
CA GLU A 126 0.10 -12.24 -19.38
C GLU A 126 -0.80 -12.18 -20.61
N PHE A 127 -0.89 -10.98 -21.19
CA PHE A 127 -1.52 -10.74 -22.48
C PHE A 127 -0.98 -9.45 -23.07
N TRP A 128 -1.21 -9.27 -24.36
CA TRP A 128 -0.78 -8.09 -25.09
C TRP A 128 -1.91 -7.47 -25.90
N ILE A 129 -1.81 -6.17 -26.11
CA ILE A 129 -2.71 -5.41 -26.98
C ILE A 129 -1.87 -4.78 -28.09
N ASN A 130 -2.16 -5.18 -29.33
CA ASN A 130 -1.56 -4.60 -30.51
C ASN A 130 -2.40 -3.42 -31.00
N LYS A 131 -1.79 -2.23 -31.06
CA LYS A 131 -2.35 -1.05 -31.73
C LYS A 131 -1.36 -0.56 -32.79
N PRO A 132 -1.81 0.14 -33.85
CA PRO A 132 -0.90 0.75 -34.81
C PRO A 132 0.14 1.64 -34.09
N GLY A 133 1.41 1.30 -34.21
CA GLY A 133 2.52 2.03 -33.58
C GLY A 133 2.69 1.84 -32.07
N LEU A 134 1.94 0.93 -31.43
CA LEU A 134 2.02 0.69 -29.99
C LEU A 134 1.74 -0.78 -29.62
N PHE A 135 2.76 -1.42 -29.04
CA PHE A 135 2.64 -2.74 -28.43
C PHE A 135 2.52 -2.58 -26.91
N ILE A 136 1.44 -3.08 -26.32
CA ILE A 136 1.18 -2.99 -24.88
C ILE A 136 1.30 -4.39 -24.29
N TYR A 137 2.29 -4.61 -23.45
CA TYR A 137 2.44 -5.83 -22.67
C TYR A 137 1.83 -5.64 -21.28
N ILE A 138 0.99 -6.58 -20.86
CA ILE A 138 0.31 -6.54 -19.57
C ILE A 138 0.52 -7.89 -18.89
N SER A 139 1.08 -7.85 -17.69
CA SER A 139 1.28 -9.03 -16.85
C SER A 139 0.68 -8.81 -15.47
N TYR A 140 0.05 -9.85 -14.93
CA TYR A 140 -0.38 -9.94 -13.55
C TYR A 140 0.42 -11.02 -12.84
N SER A 141 0.88 -10.73 -11.63
CA SER A 141 1.58 -11.69 -10.79
C SER A 141 0.87 -11.88 -9.47
N ALA A 142 0.74 -13.12 -9.01
CA ALA A 142 0.27 -13.43 -7.68
C ALA A 142 1.31 -12.98 -6.64
N VAL A 143 0.91 -12.07 -5.75
CA VAL A 143 1.71 -11.63 -4.60
C VAL A 143 1.41 -12.57 -3.44
N LYS A 144 2.44 -13.27 -2.97
CA LYS A 144 2.39 -14.16 -1.79
C LYS A 144 3.36 -13.65 -0.73
N ASP A 145 3.05 -13.84 0.55
CA ASP A 145 4.03 -13.58 1.61
C ASP A 145 5.05 -14.71 1.75
N GLU A 146 5.99 -14.56 2.69
CA GLU A 146 7.05 -15.54 2.95
C GLU A 146 6.52 -16.93 3.35
N ASN A 147 5.29 -17.02 3.85
CA ASN A 147 4.63 -18.28 4.19
C ASN A 147 3.82 -18.85 3.02
N GLY A 148 3.92 -18.26 1.83
CA GLY A 148 3.14 -18.62 0.65
C GLY A 148 1.69 -18.15 0.69
N LYS A 149 1.28 -17.35 1.70
CA LYS A 149 -0.10 -16.87 1.79
C LYS A 149 -0.37 -15.82 0.74
N PHE A 150 -1.36 -16.06 -0.10
CA PHE A 150 -1.81 -15.15 -1.15
C PHE A 150 -2.26 -13.79 -0.58
N LYS A 151 -1.46 -12.75 -0.85
CA LYS A 151 -1.71 -11.33 -0.54
C LYS A 151 -2.35 -10.57 -1.68
N ARG A 152 -2.40 -11.17 -2.88
CA ARG A 152 -3.24 -10.88 -4.07
C ARG A 152 -2.43 -10.69 -5.32
N PHE A 153 -2.46 -9.53 -5.98
CA PHE A 153 -1.75 -9.40 -7.25
C PHE A 153 -1.34 -7.97 -7.57
N ASN A 154 -0.31 -7.88 -8.42
CA ASN A 154 0.23 -6.64 -8.95
C ASN A 154 0.35 -6.66 -10.46
#